data_AF-A0A255YCY6-F1
#
_entry.id   AF-A0A255YCY6-F1
#
_cell.length_a   1.000
_cell.length_b   1.000
_cell.length_c   1.000
_cell.angle_alpha   90.00
_cell.angle_beta   90.00
_cell.angle_gamma   90.00
#
_symmetry.space_group_name_H-M   'P 1'
#
loop_
_entity.id
_entity.type
_entity.pdbx_description
1 polymer ?
#
loop_
_entity_poly.entity_id
_entity_poly.type
_entity_poly.pdbx_seq_one_letter_code
_entity_poly.pdbx_strand_id
1 'polypeptide(L)'
;MSHSLDESLEFQPRWGADGLLTAVAVDAQSGAVLMVAHMNPDALAATLATGEAHYWSRSRRELWHKGATSGAIQRVVEIRVDCDQDCLLLLVEPAGPACHTGRVNCFYRRLDGGRLVML
;
A
#
# COMPACT_ATOMS: atom_id res chain seq x y z
N MET A 1 -17.19 -9.45 -18.98
CA MET A 1 -17.02 -8.75 -17.69
C MET A 1 -18.06 -9.33 -16.76
N SER A 2 -17.63 -9.88 -15.62
CA SER A 2 -18.54 -10.50 -14.66
C SER A 2 -19.13 -9.39 -13.81
N HIS A 3 -20.31 -8.89 -14.19
CA HIS A 3 -21.02 -7.83 -13.45
C HIS A 3 -21.22 -8.13 -11.95
N SER A 4 -21.02 -9.37 -11.50
CA SER A 4 -21.24 -9.77 -10.12
C SER A 4 -20.15 -9.32 -9.14
N LEU A 5 -18.87 -9.23 -9.54
CA LEU A 5 -17.78 -8.88 -8.61
C LEU A 5 -17.59 -7.37 -8.50
N ASP A 6 -17.71 -6.68 -9.64
CA ASP A 6 -17.50 -5.23 -9.76
C ASP A 6 -18.46 -4.41 -8.87
N GLU A 7 -19.61 -4.99 -8.52
CA GLU A 7 -20.65 -4.36 -7.70
C GLU A 7 -20.88 -5.11 -6.36
N SER A 8 -20.11 -6.17 -6.08
CA SER A 8 -20.27 -6.96 -4.86
C SER A 8 -19.88 -6.14 -3.62
N LEU A 9 -20.74 -6.15 -2.61
CA LEU A 9 -20.42 -5.61 -1.28
C LEU A 9 -19.72 -6.64 -0.39
N GLU A 10 -19.67 -7.91 -0.80
CA GLU A 10 -18.82 -8.91 -0.18
C GLU A 10 -17.40 -8.76 -0.71
N PHE A 11 -16.45 -8.61 0.21
CA PHE A 11 -15.03 -8.55 -0.11
C PHE A 11 -14.49 -9.95 -0.41
N GLN A 12 -14.12 -10.16 -1.67
CA GLN A 12 -13.58 -11.37 -2.26
C GLN A 12 -12.24 -11.03 -2.95
N PRO A 13 -11.14 -10.85 -2.18
CA PRO A 13 -9.87 -10.38 -2.72
C PRO A 13 -9.36 -11.31 -3.82
N ARG A 14 -9.04 -10.73 -4.97
CA ARG A 14 -8.45 -11.42 -6.10
C ARG A 14 -6.93 -11.38 -5.97
N TRP A 15 -6.41 -12.36 -5.26
CA TRP A 15 -4.96 -12.56 -5.15
C TRP A 15 -4.34 -12.83 -6.52
N GLY A 16 -3.23 -12.17 -6.81
CA GLY A 16 -2.40 -12.49 -7.98
C GLY A 16 -1.88 -13.92 -7.95
N ALA A 17 -1.26 -14.36 -9.06
CA ALA A 17 -0.68 -15.71 -9.15
C ALA A 17 0.43 -15.98 -8.11
N ASP A 18 1.01 -14.92 -7.53
CA ASP A 18 1.98 -14.95 -6.45
C ASP A 18 1.35 -14.89 -5.05
N GLY A 19 0.02 -14.88 -4.95
CA GLY A 19 -0.73 -14.79 -3.69
C GLY A 19 -0.76 -13.38 -3.10
N LEU A 20 -0.57 -12.34 -3.91
CA LEU A 20 -0.45 -10.96 -3.45
C LEU A 20 -1.50 -10.03 -4.05
N LEU A 21 -1.89 -9.03 -3.26
CA LEU A 21 -2.58 -7.82 -3.70
C LEU A 21 -1.58 -6.67 -3.81
N THR A 22 -1.82 -5.76 -4.75
CA THR A 22 -1.12 -4.47 -4.75
C THR A 22 -1.72 -3.57 -3.66
N ALA A 23 -0.88 -2.84 -2.93
CA ALA A 23 -1.32 -1.85 -1.95
C ALA A 23 -0.68 -0.50 -2.25
N VAL A 24 -1.50 0.52 -2.46
CA VAL A 24 -1.09 1.91 -2.65
C VAL A 24 -1.37 2.70 -1.38
N ALA A 25 -0.33 3.21 -0.73
CA ALA A 25 -0.49 4.08 0.43
C ALA A 25 -0.56 5.55 -0.02
N VAL A 26 -1.60 6.24 0.41
CA VAL A 26 -1.86 7.66 0.14
C VAL A 26 -2.01 8.40 1.46
N ASP A 27 -1.39 9.57 1.57
CA ASP A 27 -1.60 10.46 2.71
C ASP A 27 -3.06 10.93 2.74
N ALA A 28 -3.77 10.60 3.82
CA ALA A 28 -5.18 10.90 3.99
C ALA A 28 -5.49 12.41 4.01
N GLN A 29 -4.51 13.24 4.39
CA GLN A 29 -4.67 14.69 4.48
C GLN A 29 -4.33 15.37 3.15
N SER A 30 -3.18 15.02 2.55
CA SER A 30 -2.68 15.73 1.36
C SER A 30 -3.13 15.09 0.04
N GLY A 31 -3.59 13.84 0.05
CA GLY A 31 -3.87 13.06 -1.15
C GLY A 31 -2.62 12.61 -1.91
N ALA A 32 -1.42 12.86 -1.37
CA ALA A 32 -0.17 12.46 -2.02
C ALA A 32 0.03 10.94 -1.97
N VAL A 33 0.38 10.33 -3.10
CA VAL A 33 0.80 8.92 -3.13
C VAL A 33 2.15 8.80 -2.41
N LEU A 34 2.17 8.03 -1.33
CA LEU A 34 3.34 7.83 -0.48
C LEU A 34 4.22 6.70 -0.99
N MET A 35 3.63 5.53 -1.26
CA MET A 35 4.35 4.35 -1.69
C MET A 35 3.43 3.30 -2.30
N VAL A 36 4.02 2.33 -3.00
CA VAL A 36 3.36 1.11 -3.45
C VAL A 36 4.11 -0.08 -2.85
N ALA A 37 3.36 -1.05 -2.37
CA ALA A 37 3.85 -2.30 -1.83
C ALA A 37 2.87 -3.43 -2.16
N HIS A 38 3.09 -4.61 -1.57
CA HIS A 38 2.28 -5.80 -1.77
C HIS A 38 1.77 -6.30 -0.43
N MET A 39 0.60 -6.93 -0.42
CA MET A 39 0.04 -7.59 0.76
C MET A 39 -0.28 -9.03 0.41
N ASN A 40 0.10 -9.98 1.26
CA ASN A 40 -0.45 -11.33 1.28
C ASN A 40 -1.65 -11.38 2.26
N PRO A 41 -2.35 -12.51 2.42
CA PRO A 41 -3.45 -12.64 3.38
C PRO A 41 -3.07 -12.25 4.82
N ASP A 42 -1.86 -12.62 5.28
CA ASP A 42 -1.40 -12.29 6.63
C ASP A 42 -1.17 -10.78 6.82
N ALA A 43 -0.61 -10.11 5.81
CA ALA A 43 -0.39 -8.66 5.83
C ALA A 43 -1.70 -7.88 5.86
N LEU A 44 -2.70 -8.33 5.09
CA LEU A 44 -4.03 -7.74 5.13
C LEU A 44 -4.70 -7.97 6.49
N ALA A 45 -4.66 -9.20 7.00
CA ALA A 45 -5.22 -9.53 8.32
C ALA A 45 -4.57 -8.73 9.45
N ALA A 46 -3.24 -8.60 9.45
CA ALA A 46 -2.50 -7.79 10.43
C ALA A 46 -2.85 -6.30 10.32
N THR A 47 -3.00 -5.78 9.09
CA THR A 47 -3.42 -4.39 8.87
C THR A 47 -4.81 -4.12 9.44
N LEU A 48 -5.77 -5.00 9.17
CA LEU A 48 -7.12 -4.90 9.70
C LEU A 48 -7.17 -5.02 11.24
N ALA A 49 -6.34 -5.89 11.81
CA ALA A 49 -6.30 -6.12 13.26
C ALA A 49 -5.66 -4.96 14.04
N THR A 50 -4.62 -4.34 13.47
CA THR A 50 -3.83 -3.31 14.17
C THR A 50 -4.26 -1.88 13.83
N GLY A 51 -4.89 -1.67 12.67
CA GLY A 51 -5.10 -0.33 12.12
C GLY A 51 -3.80 0.32 11.62
N GLU A 52 -2.71 -0.44 11.45
CA GLU A 52 -1.41 0.03 10.99
C GLU A 52 -0.98 -0.74 9.73
N ALA A 53 -0.34 -0.07 8.78
CA ALA A 53 -0.03 -0.70 7.49
C ALA A 53 1.03 -1.81 7.64
N HIS A 54 0.64 -3.04 7.29
CA HIS A 54 1.53 -4.19 7.17
C HIS A 54 1.63 -4.61 5.70
N TYR A 55 2.84 -4.92 5.26
CA TYR A 55 3.11 -5.32 3.87
C TYR A 55 3.84 -6.66 3.82
N TRP A 56 3.83 -7.30 2.66
CA TRP A 56 4.64 -8.46 2.35
C TRP A 56 5.87 -8.06 1.53
N SER A 57 7.06 -8.34 2.05
CA SER A 57 8.30 -8.13 1.31
C SER A 57 8.56 -9.31 0.39
N ARG A 58 8.41 -9.13 -0.93
CA ARG A 58 8.68 -10.19 -1.92
C ARG A 58 10.13 -10.68 -1.92
N SER A 59 11.08 -9.77 -1.70
CA SER A 59 12.51 -10.09 -1.70
C SER A 59 12.94 -10.82 -0.42
N ARG A 60 12.39 -10.41 0.73
CA ARG A 60 12.70 -11.03 2.04
C ARG A 60 11.78 -12.20 2.38
N ARG A 61 10.67 -12.34 1.66
CA ARG A 61 9.61 -13.34 1.88
C ARG A 61 9.12 -13.32 3.32
N GLU A 62 8.83 -12.13 3.82
CA GLU A 62 8.43 -11.91 5.20
C GLU A 62 7.37 -10.81 5.32
N LEU A 63 6.60 -10.90 6.40
CA LEU A 63 5.70 -9.85 6.85
C LEU A 63 6.51 -8.66 7.37
N TRP A 64 6.11 -7.45 6.96
CA TRP A 64 6.78 -6.21 7.32
C TRP A 64 5.77 -5.20 7.85
N HIS A 65 5.84 -4.92 9.15
CA HIS A 65 5.14 -3.80 9.75
C HIS A 65 5.86 -2.47 9.36
N LYS A 66 5.18 -1.63 8.58
CA LYS A 66 5.75 -0.38 8.08
C LYS A 66 6.13 0.54 9.24
N GLY A 67 7.42 0.86 9.33
CA GLY A 67 7.94 1.76 10.36
C GLY A 67 8.27 1.10 11.69
N ALA A 68 8.12 -0.23 11.85
CA ALA A 68 8.43 -0.92 13.10
C ALA A 68 9.86 -0.66 13.62
N THR A 69 10.82 -0.46 12.72
CA THR A 69 12.20 -0.12 13.08
C THR A 69 12.44 1.40 13.13
N SER A 70 11.80 2.18 12.26
CA SER A 70 12.11 3.61 12.07
C SER A 70 11.17 4.57 12.80
N GLY A 71 10.09 4.08 13.43
CA GLY A 71 9.02 4.88 14.00
C GLY A 71 8.07 5.54 12.98
N ALA A 72 8.39 5.49 11.68
CA ALA A 72 7.56 6.03 10.61
C ALA A 72 6.38 5.10 10.27
N ILE A 73 5.54 4.84 11.28
CA ILE A 73 4.30 4.07 11.20
C ILE A 73 3.31 4.76 10.24
N GLN A 74 2.47 3.97 9.59
CA GLN A 74 1.35 4.45 8.79
C GLN A 74 0.05 3.97 9.43
N ARG A 75 -0.65 4.87 10.12
CA ARG A 75 -1.96 4.58 10.69
C ARG A 75 -3.01 4.60 9.58
N VAL A 76 -3.77 3.52 9.42
CA VAL A 76 -4.80 3.40 8.40
C VAL A 76 -6.06 4.13 8.85
N VAL A 77 -6.52 5.06 8.01
CA VAL A 77 -7.77 5.82 8.18
C VAL A 77 -8.91 5.13 7.41
N GLU A 78 -8.63 4.69 6.19
CA GLU A 78 -9.59 4.05 5.30
C GLU A 78 -8.86 3.08 4.37
N ILE A 79 -9.51 1.97 4.03
CA ILE A 79 -9.07 1.05 2.97
C ILE A 79 -10.14 1.08 1.89
N ARG A 80 -9.76 1.46 0.67
CA ARG A 80 -10.59 1.29 -0.52
C ARG A 80 -10.10 0.10 -1.33
N VAL A 81 -11.01 -0.52 -2.04
CA VAL A 81 -10.76 -1.66 -2.91
C VAL A 81 -11.12 -1.24 -4.34
N ASP A 82 -10.33 -1.63 -5.33
CA ASP A 82 -10.70 -1.41 -6.73
C ASP A 82 -11.83 -2.35 -7.18
N CYS A 83 -12.35 -2.14 -8.39
CA CYS A 83 -13.57 -2.79 -8.84
C CYS A 83 -13.46 -4.32 -8.88
N ASP A 84 -12.31 -4.84 -9.26
CA ASP A 84 -12.12 -6.28 -9.45
C ASP A 84 -11.32 -6.94 -8.31
N GLN A 85 -11.07 -6.15 -7.26
CA GLN A 85 -10.61 -6.52 -5.93
C GLN A 85 -9.19 -7.07 -5.88
N ASP A 86 -8.32 -6.63 -6.78
CA ASP A 86 -6.90 -7.01 -6.83
C ASP A 86 -5.93 -5.92 -6.31
N CYS A 87 -6.46 -4.73 -6.01
CA CYS A 87 -5.71 -3.60 -5.48
C CYS A 87 -6.41 -2.91 -4.30
N LEU A 88 -5.61 -2.52 -3.31
CA LEU A 88 -6.03 -1.77 -2.14
C LEU A 88 -5.45 -0.35 -2.16
N LEU A 89 -6.28 0.64 -1.88
CA LEU A 89 -5.87 2.01 -1.61
C LEU A 89 -5.97 2.27 -0.10
N LEU A 90 -4.82 2.38 0.56
CA LEU A 90 -4.73 2.69 1.98
C LEU A 90 -4.62 4.20 2.12
N LEU A 91 -5.66 4.84 2.65
CA LEU A 91 -5.53 6.21 3.14
C LEU A 91 -4.94 6.15 4.54
N VAL A 92 -3.79 6.78 4.72
CA VAL A 92 -2.99 6.68 5.94
C VAL A 92 -2.58 8.03 6.48
N GLU A 93 -2.37 8.10 7.78
CA GLU A 93 -1.65 9.17 8.44
C GLU A 93 -0.22 8.71 8.74
N PRO A 94 0.80 9.24 8.03
CA PRO A 94 2.18 8.85 8.26
C PRO A 94 2.79 9.57 9.47
N ALA A 95 3.41 8.82 10.39
CA ALA A 95 4.17 9.37 11.53
C ALA A 95 5.60 9.83 11.15
N GLY A 96 5.95 9.80 9.87
CA GLY A 96 7.28 10.13 9.37
C GLY A 96 7.43 9.82 7.88
N PRO A 97 8.65 9.90 7.32
CA PRO A 97 8.87 9.64 5.90
C PRO A 97 8.45 8.22 5.51
N ALA A 98 7.70 8.08 4.41
CA ALA A 98 7.33 6.76 3.89
C ALA A 98 8.54 6.04 3.28
N CYS A 99 9.49 6.79 2.71
CA CYS A 99 10.65 6.23 2.04
C CYS A 99 11.83 6.01 3.00
N HIS A 100 12.52 4.87 2.87
CA HIS A 100 13.75 4.57 3.62
C HIS A 100 14.89 5.56 3.36
N THR A 101 14.81 6.35 2.29
CA THR A 101 15.80 7.41 1.98
C THR A 101 15.55 8.71 2.76
N GLY A 102 14.60 8.73 3.69
CA GLY A 102 14.24 9.91 4.49
C GLY A 102 13.25 10.86 3.80
N ARG A 103 12.73 10.50 2.62
CA ARG A 103 11.78 11.32 1.85
C ARG A 103 10.33 11.00 2.20
N VAL A 104 9.47 12.02 2.09
CA VAL A 104 8.03 11.93 2.39
C VAL A 104 7.38 10.78 1.63
N ASN A 105 7.61 10.67 0.32
CA ASN A 105 7.11 9.61 -0.53
C ASN A 105 8.24 8.94 -1.34
N CYS A 106 7.97 7.76 -1.89
CA CYS A 106 8.86 7.00 -2.77
C CYS A 106 8.95 7.59 -4.20
N PHE A 107 8.02 8.45 -4.58
CA PHE A 107 7.86 9.03 -5.92
C PHE A 107 8.57 10.38 -6.06
N TYR A 108 9.74 10.53 -5.43
CA TYR A 108 10.52 11.77 -5.40
C TYR A 108 11.32 12.08 -6.68
N ARG A 109 11.09 11.32 -7.75
CA ARG A 109 11.74 11.48 -9.06
C ARG A 109 10.70 11.39 -10.18
N ARG A 110 10.92 12.12 -11.26
CA ARG A 110 10.17 11.99 -12.53
C ARG A 110 11.08 11.56 -13.68
N LEU A 111 10.46 11.03 -14.72
CA LEU A 111 11.11 10.75 -16.00
C LEU A 111 11.17 12.04 -16.84
N ASP A 112 12.35 12.37 -17.36
CA ASP A 112 12.60 13.53 -18.21
C ASP A 112 13.57 13.15 -19.34
N GLY A 113 13.06 13.06 -20.58
CA GLY A 113 13.87 12.68 -21.74
C GLY A 113 14.66 11.37 -21.57
N GLY A 114 14.11 10.38 -20.87
CA GLY A 114 14.79 9.10 -20.58
C GLY A 114 15.74 9.12 -19.37
N ARG A 115 15.84 10.25 -18.65
CA ARG A 115 16.65 10.39 -17.43
C ARG A 115 15.75 10.58 -16.21
N LEU A 116 16.24 10.19 -15.04
CA LEU A 116 15.58 10.48 -13.77
C LEU A 116 16.06 11.83 -13.25
N VAL A 117 15.11 12.70 -12.92
CA VAL A 117 15.37 13.98 -12.25
C VAL A 117 14.59 14.05 -10.94
N MET A 118 15.14 14.76 -9.96
CA MET A 118 14.47 15.00 -8.68
C MET A 118 13.25 15.90 -8.90
N LEU A 119 12.19 15.65 -8.12
CA LEU A 119 11.07 16.60 -7.95
C LEU A 119 11.45 17.74 -7.02
#